data_AF-A0A958J044-F1
#
_entry.id   AF-A0A958J044-F1
#
_cell.length_a   1.000
_cell.length_b   1.000
_cell.length_c   1.000
_cell.angle_alpha   90.00
_cell.angle_beta   90.00
_cell.angle_gamma   90.00
#
_symmetry.space_group_name_H-M   'P 1'
#
loop_
_entity.id
_entity.type
_entity.pdbx_description
1 polymer ?
#
loop_
_entity_poly.entity_id
_entity_poly.type
_entity_poly.pdbx_seq_one_letter_code
_entity_poly.pdbx_strand_id
1 'polypeptide(L)' 'DNTKALRENPERNSAISARIPAERWGTPADLAGVAIFLASKASDYVNGHLLTVDGGWMAR' A
#
# COMPACT_ATOMS: atom_id res chain seq x y z
N ASP A 1 14.36 5.01 -6.08
CA ASP A 1 12.89 4.83 -6.09
C ASP A 1 12.56 3.77 -7.13
N ASN A 2 12.16 2.58 -6.67
CA ASN A 2 12.03 1.40 -7.54
C ASN A 2 10.81 1.45 -8.47
N THR A 3 9.85 2.35 -8.22
CA THR A 3 8.61 2.46 -9.02
C THR A 3 8.62 3.65 -9.97
N LYS A 4 9.68 4.47 -9.95
CA LYS A 4 9.79 5.71 -10.76
C LYS A 4 9.51 5.47 -12.25
N ALA A 5 10.17 4.49 -12.87
CA ALA A 5 10.01 4.20 -14.30
C ALA A 5 8.56 3.78 -14.68
N LEU A 6 7.82 3.15 -13.76
CA LEU A 6 6.42 2.77 -13.98
C LEU A 6 5.48 3.97 -13.88
N ARG A 7 5.76 4.90 -12.96
CA ARG A 7 4.95 6.11 -12.76
C ARG A 7 5.19 7.16 -13.84
N GLU A 8 6.40 7.25 -14.36
CA GLU A 8 6.76 8.18 -15.45
C GLU A 8 6.29 7.71 -16.84
N ASN A 9 5.96 6.43 -17.01
CA ASN A 9 5.33 5.92 -18.22
C ASN A 9 3.80 6.08 -18.12
N PRO A 10 3.16 6.95 -18.94
CA PRO A 10 1.74 7.25 -18.80
C PRO A 10 0.81 6.04 -18.97
N GLU A 11 1.12 5.15 -19.91
CA GLU A 11 0.33 3.94 -20.18
C GLU A 11 0.39 2.96 -19.01
N ARG A 12 1.61 2.72 -18.49
CA ARG A 12 1.84 1.84 -17.34
C ARG A 12 1.22 2.42 -16.07
N ASN A 13 1.39 3.73 -15.85
CA ASN A 13 0.84 4.43 -14.72
C ASN A 13 -0.70 4.32 -14.72
N SER A 14 -1.35 4.66 -15.82
CA SER A 14 -2.80 4.55 -15.97
C SER A 14 -3.30 3.12 -15.78
N ALA A 15 -2.64 2.14 -16.41
CA ALA A 15 -3.03 0.73 -16.31
C ALA A 15 -2.89 0.16 -14.89
N ILE A 16 -1.92 0.63 -14.10
CA ILE A 16 -1.74 0.22 -12.70
C ILE A 16 -2.74 0.97 -11.80
N SER A 17 -2.85 2.29 -11.94
CA SER A 17 -3.78 3.10 -11.14
C SER A 17 -5.23 2.65 -11.30
N ALA A 18 -5.65 2.27 -12.51
CA ALA A 18 -7.01 1.74 -12.77
C ALA A 18 -7.30 0.41 -12.06
N ARG A 19 -6.29 -0.26 -11.51
CA ARG A 19 -6.43 -1.52 -10.76
C ARG A 19 -6.31 -1.32 -9.25
N ILE A 20 -5.96 -0.14 -8.79
CA ILE A 20 -5.91 0.22 -7.37
C ILE A 20 -7.28 0.83 -7.01
N PRO A 21 -8.12 0.17 -6.19
CA PRO A 21 -9.41 0.73 -5.80
C PRO A 21 -9.33 2.12 -5.13
N ALA A 22 -8.25 2.42 -4.42
CA ALA A 22 -8.00 3.75 -3.86
C ALA A 22 -7.61 4.83 -4.90
N GLU A 23 -7.48 4.46 -6.18
CA GLU A 23 -7.21 5.35 -7.33
C GLU A 23 -5.92 6.19 -7.21
N ARG A 24 -4.98 5.77 -6.36
CA ARG A 24 -3.70 6.45 -6.19
C ARG A 24 -2.58 5.49 -5.83
N TRP A 25 -1.35 5.91 -6.11
CA TRP A 25 -0.18 5.21 -5.60
C TRP A 25 -0.04 5.43 -4.09
N GLY A 26 0.39 4.38 -3.40
CA GLY A 26 0.79 4.48 -2.01
C GLY A 26 2.00 5.39 -1.84
N THR A 27 2.04 6.05 -0.70
CA THR A 27 3.15 6.89 -0.24
C THR A 27 3.73 6.29 1.04
N PRO A 28 4.96 6.64 1.44
CA PRO A 28 5.52 6.20 2.72
C PRO A 28 4.63 6.55 3.93
N ALA A 29 3.86 7.65 3.85
CA ALA A 29 2.96 8.06 4.92
C ALA A 29 1.79 7.09 5.15
N ASP A 30 1.36 6.36 4.11
CA ASP A 30 0.29 5.35 4.23
C ASP A 30 0.69 4.15 5.09
N LEU A 31 2.00 3.88 5.21
CA LEU A 31 2.53 2.81 6.06
C LEU A 31 2.71 3.25 7.52
N ALA A 32 2.80 4.56 7.79
CA ALA A 32 3.17 5.06 9.10
C ALA A 32 2.18 4.62 10.20
N GLY A 33 0.87 4.74 9.95
CA GLY A 33 -0.15 4.32 10.90
C GLY A 33 -0.12 2.82 11.20
N VAL A 34 0.08 1.99 10.17
CA VAL A 34 0.17 0.53 10.33
C VAL A 34 1.45 0.13 11.04
N ALA A 35 2.58 0.77 10.74
CA ALA A 35 3.83 0.53 11.44
C ALA A 35 3.71 0.89 12.93
N ILE A 36 3.08 2.02 13.26
CA ILE A 36 2.79 2.42 14.64
C ILE A 36 1.87 1.41 15.31
N PHE A 37 0.78 1.00 14.65
CA PHE A 37 -0.15 0.00 15.16
C PHE A 37 0.59 -1.29 15.55
N LEU A 38 1.34 -1.86 14.61
CA LEU A 38 2.08 -3.12 14.80
C LEU A 38 3.23 -3.02 15.81
N ALA A 39 3.77 -1.83 16.04
CA ALA A 39 4.82 -1.58 17.04
C ALA A 39 4.25 -1.21 18.42
N SER A 40 2.93 -1.06 18.55
CA SER A 40 2.28 -0.60 19.77
C SER A 40 1.59 -1.73 20.52
N LYS A 41 1.18 -1.45 21.76
CA LYS A 41 0.34 -2.38 22.55
C LYS A 41 -1.03 -2.66 21.93
N ALA A 42 -1.48 -1.83 20.98
CA ALA A 42 -2.75 -2.05 20.30
C ALA A 42 -2.77 -3.36 19.51
N SER A 43 -1.60 -3.94 19.20
CA SER A 43 -1.45 -5.20 18.49
C SER A 43 -0.92 -6.35 19.36
N ASP A 44 -0.98 -6.26 20.70
CA ASP A 44 -0.37 -7.26 21.61
C ASP A 44 -0.83 -8.71 21.37
N TYR A 45 -2.04 -8.90 20.82
CA TYR A 45 -2.59 -10.23 20.50
C TYR A 45 -2.63 -10.54 18.99
N VAL A 46 -1.98 -9.71 18.16
CA VAL A 46 -1.86 -9.93 16.72
C VAL A 46 -0.48 -10.53 16.43
N ASN A 47 -0.44 -11.80 16.03
CA ASN A 47 0.81 -12.48 15.70
C ASN A 47 0.65 -13.38 14.47
N GLY A 48 1.72 -13.57 13.70
CA GLY A 48 1.71 -14.38 12.47
C GLY A 48 0.80 -13.85 11.36
N HIS A 49 0.39 -12.58 11.41
CA HIS A 49 -0.57 -12.00 10.48
C HIS A 49 0.12 -11.17 9.38
N LEU A 50 -0.42 -11.23 8.17
CA LEU A 50 -0.03 -10.39 7.05
C LEU A 50 -1.10 -9.32 6.83
N LEU A 51 -0.79 -8.07 7.20
CA LEU A 51 -1.67 -6.93 6.97
C LEU A 51 -1.33 -6.25 5.64
N THR A 52 -2.23 -6.33 4.66
CA THR A 52 -2.08 -5.72 3.35
C THR A 52 -2.39 -4.23 3.39
N VAL A 53 -1.44 -3.41 2.95
CA VAL A 53 -1.59 -1.94 2.82
C VAL A 53 -1.32 -1.55 1.36
N ASP A 54 -2.30 -1.80 0.50
CA ASP A 54 -2.11 -1.80 -0.96
C ASP A 54 -3.17 -0.99 -1.74
N GLY A 55 -3.98 -0.20 -1.03
CA GLY A 55 -5.07 0.56 -1.64
C GLY A 55 -6.20 -0.30 -2.22
N GLY A 56 -6.31 -1.57 -1.78
CA GLY A 56 -7.34 -2.52 -2.21
C GLY A 56 -6.91 -3.42 -3.36
N TRP A 57 -5.64 -3.42 -3.75
CA TRP A 57 -5.13 -4.17 -4.91
C TRP A 57 -5.44 -5.67 -4.82
N MET A 58 -5.25 -6.30 -3.66
CA MET A 58 -5.51 -7.73 -3.46
C MET A 58 -6.99 -8.09 -3.31
N ALA A 59 -7.87 -7.11 -3.08
CA ALA A 59 -9.32 -7.35 -2.97
C ALA A 59 -10.05 -7.39 -4.32
N ARG A 60 -9.33 -7.08 -5.40
CA ARG A 60 -9.83 -7.03 -6.78
C ARG A 60 -9.71 -8.37 -7.50
#